data_AF-A0A382L6Y3-F1
#
_entry.id   AF-A0A382L6Y3-F1
#
_cell.length_a   1.000
_cell.length_b   1.000
_cell.length_c   1.000
_cell.angle_alpha   90.00
_cell.angle_beta   90.00
_cell.angle_gamma   90.00
#
_symmetry.space_group_name_H-M   'P 1'
#
loop_
_entity.id
_entity.type
_entity.pdbx_description
1 polymer ?
#
loop_
_entity_poly.entity_id
_entity_poly.type
_entity_poly.pdbx_seq_one_letter_code
_entity_poly.pdbx_strand_id
1 'polypeptide(L)' 'MFIQDILSKARNDSKKVSGISFDTRTLKKNNIFFAIPGSNENGLNYVDLAIAKGAS' A
#
# COMPACT_ATOMS: atom_id res chain seq x y z
N MET A 1 1.69 10.17 20.20
CA MET A 1 2.56 10.00 19.01
C MET A 1 2.58 11.32 18.29
N PHE A 2 3.73 11.98 18.25
CA PHE A 2 3.88 13.27 17.58
C PHE A 2 4.11 13.07 16.07
N ILE A 3 3.77 14.06 15.25
CA ILE A 3 4.04 14.06 13.80
C ILE A 3 5.51 13.71 13.51
N GLN A 4 6.41 14.20 14.36
CA GLN A 4 7.86 13.96 14.23
C GLN A 4 8.23 12.49 14.41
N ASP A 5 7.50 11.75 15.24
CA ASP A 5 7.71 10.32 15.43
C ASP A 5 7.29 9.54 14.17
N ILE A 6 6.18 9.95 13.55
CA ILE A 6 5.65 9.36 12.31
C ILE A 6 6.63 9.58 11.15
N LEU A 7 7.12 10.83 10.99
CA LEU A 7 8.05 11.19 9.92
C LEU A 7 9.39 10.49 10.09
N SER A 8 9.90 10.42 11.31
CA SER A 8 11.14 9.68 11.63
C SER A 8 11.02 8.19 11.29
N LYS A 9 9.86 7.59 11.57
CA LYS A 9 9.60 6.17 11.31
C LYS A 9 9.45 5.87 9.83
N ALA A 10 8.72 6.71 9.09
CA ALA A 10 8.61 6.60 7.64
C ALA A 10 9.97 6.76 6.93
N ARG A 11 10.81 7.69 7.40
CA ARG A 11 12.15 7.92 6.85
C ARG A 11 13.11 6.74 7.07
N ASN A 12 12.96 5.99 8.15
CA ASN A 12 13.74 4.79 8.44
C ASN A 12 13.12 3.51 7.88
N ASP A 13 11.94 3.59 7.26
CA ASP A 13 11.31 2.45 6.65
C ASP A 13 11.97 2.19 5.29
N SER A 14 12.97 1.31 5.27
CA SER A 14 13.70 0.90 4.05
C SER A 14 12.87 0.00 3.11
N LYS A 15 11.54 0.16 3.13
CA LYS A 15 10.60 -0.55 2.25
C LYS A 15 11.04 -0.35 0.81
N LYS A 16 11.40 -1.46 0.17
CA LYS A 16 11.66 -1.47 -1.26
C LYS A 16 10.33 -1.18 -1.96
N VAL A 17 10.35 -0.21 -2.87
CA VAL A 17 9.23 0.11 -3.75
C VAL A 17 9.70 -0.16 -5.17
N SER A 18 9.00 -1.04 -5.88
CA SER A 18 9.31 -1.42 -7.26
C SER A 18 8.26 -0.97 -8.27
N GLY A 19 7.16 -0.37 -7.80
CA GLY A 19 6.07 0.07 -8.66
C GLY A 19 4.84 0.48 -7.87
N ILE A 20 3.76 0.70 -8.61
CA ILE A 20 2.45 1.04 -8.08
C ILE A 20 1.42 0.01 -8.56
N SER A 21 0.37 -0.20 -7.78
CA SER A 21 -0.83 -0.91 -8.21
C SER A 21 -2.05 -0.32 -7.53
N PHE A 22 -3.19 -0.35 -8.20
CA PHE A 22 -4.51 -0.05 -7.63
C PHE A 22 -5.46 -1.26 -7.78
N ASP A 23 -4.91 -2.40 -8.21
CA ASP A 23 -5.66 -3.63 -8.44
C ASP A 23 -4.88 -4.83 -7.88
N THR A 24 -5.48 -5.56 -6.94
CA THR A 24 -4.84 -6.71 -6.30
C THR A 24 -4.69 -7.90 -7.25
N ARG A 25 -5.41 -7.94 -8.39
CA ARG A 25 -5.31 -9.00 -9.40
C ARG A 25 -3.97 -8.96 -10.15
N THR A 26 -3.40 -7.76 -10.32
CA THR A 26 -2.14 -7.54 -11.05
C THR A 26 -0.99 -7.07 -10.14
N LEU A 27 -1.26 -6.87 -8.84
CA LEU A 27 -0.30 -6.46 -7.82
C LEU A 27 0.91 -7.40 -7.77
N LYS A 28 2.10 -6.80 -7.75
CA LYS A 28 3.38 -7.49 -7.54
C LYS A 28 3.94 -7.14 -6.17
N LYS A 29 4.73 -8.03 -5.58
CA LYS A 29 5.47 -7.78 -4.34
C LYS A 29 6.26 -6.46 -4.46
N ASN A 30 6.25 -5.67 -3.39
CA ASN A 30 6.88 -4.35 -3.28
C ASN A 30 6.25 -3.23 -4.13
N ASN A 31 5.09 -3.46 -4.75
CA ASN A 31 4.30 -2.35 -5.28
C ASN A 31 3.59 -1.62 -4.14
N ILE A 32 3.52 -0.29 -4.21
CA ILE A 32 2.60 0.49 -3.35
C ILE A 32 1.19 0.23 -3.86
N PHE A 33 0.30 -0.22 -2.97
CA PHE A 33 -1.12 -0.40 -3.29
C PHE A 33 -1.92 0.86 -2.94
N PHE A 34 -2.52 1.49 -3.95
CA PHE A 34 -3.45 2.60 -3.76
C PHE A 34 -4.88 2.07 -3.78
N ALA A 35 -5.52 2.06 -2.61
CA ALA A 35 -6.94 1.76 -2.49
C ALA A 35 -7.77 2.94 -2.97
N ILE A 36 -8.32 2.84 -4.19
CA ILE A 36 -9.13 3.89 -4.81
C ILE A 36 -10.61 3.48 -4.72
N PRO A 37 -11.52 4.37 -4.27
CA PRO A 37 -12.95 4.11 -4.33
C PRO A 37 -13.43 4.16 -5.79
N GLY A 38 -14.16 3.13 -6.21
CA GLY A 38 -14.83 3.07 -7.52
C GLY A 38 -16.35 3.05 -7.39
N SER A 39 -17.04 3.18 -8.51
CA SER A 39 -18.52 3.13 -8.56
C SER A 39 -19.09 1.73 -8.30
N ASN A 40 -18.35 0.69 -8.69
CA ASN A 40 -18.78 -0.70 -8.61
C ASN A 40 -18.09 -1.44 -7.45
N GLU A 41 -16.83 -1.07 -7.17
CA GLU A 41 -15.97 -1.75 -6.20
C GLU A 41 -15.18 -0.69 -5.42
N ASN A 42 -14.91 -0.95 -4.14
CA ASN A 42 -14.09 -0.08 -3.30
C ASN A 42 -12.72 -0.71 -3.05
N GLY A 43 -11.64 -0.04 -3.48
CA GLY A 43 -10.26 -0.49 -3.27
C GLY A 43 -9.91 -0.78 -1.81
N LEU A 44 -10.61 -0.15 -0.85
CA LEU A 44 -10.43 -0.41 0.58
C LEU A 44 -10.80 -1.85 0.98
N ASN A 45 -11.72 -2.49 0.26
CA ASN A 45 -12.11 -3.88 0.50
C ASN A 45 -10.97 -4.88 0.23
N TYR A 46 -9.90 -4.44 -0.43
CA TYR A 46 -8.80 -5.30 -0.87
C TYR A 46 -7.46 -5.00 -0.15
N VAL A 47 -7.46 -4.17 0.90
CA VAL A 47 -6.25 -3.79 1.63
C VAL A 47 -5.56 -5.01 2.26
N ASP A 48 -6.31 -5.87 2.95
CA ASP A 48 -5.75 -7.07 3.58
C ASP A 48 -5.15 -8.02 2.55
N LEU A 49 -5.82 -8.17 1.40
CA LEU A 49 -5.31 -8.98 0.29
C LEU A 49 -4.04 -8.37 -0.32
N ALA A 50 -3.97 -7.04 -0.44
CA ALA A 50 -2.78 -6.35 -0.94
C ALA A 50 -1.59 -6.55 0.00
N ILE A 51 -1.80 -6.43 1.32
CA ILE A 51 -0.79 -6.70 2.35
C ILE A 51 -0.33 -8.15 2.26
N ALA A 52 -1.25 -9.12 2.17
CA ALA A 52 -0.94 -10.54 2.06
C ALA A 52 -0.11 -10.86 0.80
N LYS A 53 -0.33 -10.12 -0.30
CA LYS A 53 0.45 -10.22 -1.55
C LYS A 53 1.80 -9.46 -1.51
N GLY A 54 2.11 -8.81 -0.40
CA GLY A 54 3.38 -8.11 -0.20
C GLY A 54 3.41 -6.71 -0.82
N ALA A 55 2.29 -5.99 -0.80
CA ALA A 55 2.30 -4.56 -1.05
C ALA A 55 3.20 -3.82 -0.04
N SER A 56 3.86 -2.77 -0.52
CA SER A 56 4.69 -1.89 0.32
C SER A 56 3.86 -0.84 1.02
#